data_AF-A0A4R9JDN3-F1
#
_entry.id   AF-A0A4R9JDN3-F1
#
_cell.length_a   1.000
_cell.length_b   1.000
_cell.length_c   1.000
_cell.angle_alpha   90.00
_cell.angle_beta   90.00
_cell.angle_gamma   90.00
#
_symmetry.space_group_name_H-M   'P 1'
#
loop_
_entity.id
_entity.type
_entity.pdbx_description
1 polymer ?
#
loop_
_entity_poly.entity_id
_entity_poly.type
_entity_poly.pdbx_seq_one_letter_code
_entity_poly.pdbx_strand_id
1 'polypeptide(L)'
;MKHSVAVLLFSIVSLVNCSEDSKQDFTALLLTLGVSSHCGQRVANPVNFSGATDTTNVADESGLITALGGNNCETPSLTNNGNGTVTDSANRFMWTLCLIDGSSSPSKPHTYANPNCGALAGADASYNQAQAESICANLSFAGRTDWILPDAIQSNTLRSGSSPYALGVFGTADNSLPDAQLTWSSSYVTGTISNLAIFSRYANGEAFYSGNVNTNSQGLVFCVAKL
;
A
#
# COMPACT_ATOMS: atom_id res chain seq x y z
N MET A 1 -35.12 -27.99 48.39
CA MET A 1 -33.66 -28.07 48.18
C MET A 1 -33.43 -28.84 46.89
N LYS A 2 -33.05 -28.15 45.81
CA LYS A 2 -32.72 -28.74 44.50
C LYS A 2 -31.44 -28.08 44.02
N HIS A 3 -30.43 -28.91 43.74
CA HIS A 3 -29.12 -28.51 43.24
C HIS A 3 -29.20 -28.19 41.74
N SER A 4 -28.57 -27.08 41.33
CA SER A 4 -28.18 -26.85 39.94
C SER A 4 -26.68 -26.61 39.90
N VAL A 5 -25.98 -27.56 39.30
CA VAL A 5 -24.53 -27.65 39.14
C VAL A 5 -24.11 -26.73 37.99
N ALA A 6 -23.16 -25.84 38.25
CA ALA A 6 -22.47 -25.05 37.24
C ALA A 6 -21.40 -25.91 36.57
N VAL A 7 -21.51 -26.13 35.25
CA VAL A 7 -20.48 -26.79 34.44
C VAL A 7 -19.53 -25.71 33.95
N LEU A 8 -18.35 -25.64 34.56
CA LEU A 8 -17.22 -24.80 34.13
C LEU A 8 -16.32 -25.66 33.23
N LEU A 9 -16.41 -25.47 31.91
CA LEU A 9 -15.49 -26.06 30.95
C LEU A 9 -14.18 -25.24 30.92
N PHE A 10 -13.19 -25.71 31.67
CA PHE A 10 -11.80 -25.30 31.50
C PHE A 10 -11.20 -26.04 30.31
N SER A 11 -11.06 -25.37 29.16
CA SER A 11 -10.22 -25.85 28.06
C SER A 11 -8.83 -25.26 28.24
N ILE A 12 -7.92 -26.06 28.81
CA ILE A 12 -6.48 -25.80 28.80
C ILE A 12 -5.98 -26.19 27.42
N VAL A 13 -5.72 -25.21 26.55
CA VAL A 13 -4.95 -25.44 25.32
C VAL A 13 -3.49 -25.22 25.68
N SER A 14 -2.75 -26.31 25.79
CA SER A 14 -1.30 -26.33 25.95
C SER A 14 -0.62 -25.75 24.71
N LEU A 15 0.03 -24.59 24.87
CA LEU A 15 0.95 -24.01 23.91
C LEU A 15 2.26 -24.81 23.96
N VAL A 16 2.43 -25.74 23.02
CA VAL A 16 3.75 -26.33 22.72
C VAL A 16 4.42 -25.41 21.71
N ASN A 17 5.55 -24.83 22.12
CA ASN A 17 6.46 -24.07 21.26
C ASN A 17 6.96 -24.95 20.10
N CYS A 18 6.75 -24.50 18.87
CA CYS A 18 7.62 -24.82 17.75
C CYS A 18 8.08 -23.51 17.10
N SER A 19 9.40 -23.35 17.04
CA SER A 19 10.12 -22.29 16.37
C SER A 19 10.09 -22.48 14.85
N GLU A 20 10.39 -21.38 14.14
CA GLU A 20 10.84 -21.30 12.74
C GLU A 20 9.79 -21.66 11.68
N ASP A 21 8.98 -20.66 11.31
CA ASP A 21 8.89 -20.10 9.95
C ASP A 21 7.65 -19.21 9.86
N SER A 22 7.86 -17.93 9.56
CA SER A 22 6.82 -16.90 9.60
C SER A 22 5.88 -16.98 8.39
N LYS A 23 4.96 -17.94 8.39
CA LYS A 23 3.72 -17.93 7.60
C LYS A 23 2.62 -18.56 8.43
N GLN A 24 2.07 -17.81 9.38
CA GLN A 24 0.90 -18.27 10.13
C GLN A 24 -0.37 -17.99 9.31
N ASP A 25 -0.95 -19.08 8.80
CA ASP A 25 -2.31 -19.16 8.29
C ASP A 25 -3.32 -18.70 9.36
N PHE A 26 -3.91 -17.53 9.15
CA PHE A 26 -4.92 -16.91 10.04
C PHE A 26 -6.35 -17.24 9.59
N THR A 27 -6.65 -18.48 9.20
CA THR A 27 -7.99 -18.86 8.70
C THR A 27 -8.94 -19.37 9.78
N ALA A 28 -8.59 -19.32 11.07
CA ALA A 28 -9.39 -19.97 12.12
C ALA A 28 -9.67 -19.15 13.40
N LEU A 29 -9.48 -17.83 13.40
CA LEU A 29 -9.88 -16.98 14.54
C LEU A 29 -10.60 -15.71 14.07
N LEU A 30 -11.68 -15.91 13.33
CA LEU A 30 -12.58 -14.84 12.87
C LEU A 30 -13.95 -14.96 13.54
N LEU A 31 -13.99 -15.12 14.86
CA LEU A 31 -15.18 -14.85 15.65
C LEU A 31 -14.76 -14.27 16.99
N THR A 32 -15.30 -13.10 17.29
CA THR A 32 -15.22 -12.30 18.52
C THR A 32 -14.17 -11.17 18.56
N LEU A 33 -14.70 -9.96 18.82
CA LEU A 33 -14.05 -8.73 19.28
C LEU A 33 -13.60 -7.72 18.20
N GLY A 34 -14.46 -6.70 18.00
CA GLY A 34 -14.09 -5.36 17.52
C GLY A 34 -13.46 -5.27 16.14
N VAL A 35 -14.27 -5.01 15.12
CA VAL A 35 -13.76 -4.69 13.77
C VAL A 35 -13.03 -3.34 13.79
N SER A 36 -11.76 -3.32 14.16
CA SER A 36 -10.84 -2.39 13.53
C SER A 36 -10.68 -2.87 12.09
N SER A 37 -11.53 -2.38 11.19
CA SER A 37 -11.30 -2.46 9.75
C SER A 37 -10.00 -1.72 9.47
N HIS A 38 -8.88 -2.44 9.47
CA HIS A 38 -7.62 -1.90 8.99
C HIS A 38 -7.79 -1.58 7.51
N CYS A 39 -7.54 -0.32 7.14
CA CYS A 39 -7.46 0.10 5.75
C CYS A 39 -6.32 -0.67 5.05
N GLY A 40 -6.62 -1.25 3.89
CA GLY A 40 -5.69 -2.11 3.18
C GLY A 40 -5.87 -3.61 3.49
N GLN A 41 -5.09 -4.44 2.80
CA GLN A 41 -5.49 -5.83 2.54
C GLN A 41 -5.58 -6.75 3.77
N ARG A 42 -6.64 -7.55 3.75
CA ARG A 42 -6.86 -8.77 4.57
C ARG A 42 -6.64 -10.06 3.76
N VAL A 43 -6.25 -9.95 2.49
CA VAL A 43 -6.08 -11.06 1.55
C VAL A 43 -4.60 -11.23 1.19
N ALA A 44 -4.21 -12.42 0.76
CA ALA A 44 -2.83 -12.71 0.37
C ALA A 44 -2.54 -12.23 -1.06
N ASN A 45 -1.29 -11.83 -1.31
CA ASN A 45 -0.76 -11.62 -2.65
C ASN A 45 -0.03 -12.90 -3.14
N PRO A 46 -0.20 -13.36 -4.39
CA PRO A 46 -1.05 -12.78 -5.43
C PRO A 46 -2.54 -12.95 -5.18
N VAL A 47 -3.31 -12.02 -5.74
CA VAL A 47 -4.77 -12.12 -5.84
C VAL A 47 -5.18 -12.73 -7.19
N ASN A 48 -6.18 -13.60 -7.21
CA ASN A 48 -6.75 -14.13 -8.45
C ASN A 48 -7.69 -13.10 -9.09
N PHE A 49 -7.32 -12.55 -10.24
CA PHE A 49 -8.15 -11.59 -10.96
C PHE A 49 -7.81 -11.58 -12.46
N SER A 50 -8.80 -11.86 -13.32
CA SER A 50 -8.61 -12.02 -14.77
C SER A 50 -8.76 -10.73 -15.59
N GLY A 51 -9.19 -9.63 -14.98
CA GLY A 51 -9.43 -8.34 -15.65
C GLY A 51 -8.17 -7.48 -15.83
N ALA A 52 -7.00 -8.02 -15.53
CA ALA A 52 -5.71 -7.34 -15.66
C ALA A 52 -4.87 -7.97 -16.78
N THR A 53 -4.24 -7.11 -17.59
CA THR A 53 -3.30 -7.51 -18.64
C THR A 53 -2.02 -6.68 -18.55
N ASP A 54 -0.93 -7.19 -19.09
CA ASP A 54 0.37 -6.52 -18.97
C ASP A 54 0.37 -5.17 -19.70
N THR A 55 0.83 -4.12 -19.01
CA THR A 55 0.98 -2.74 -19.48
C THR A 55 -0.32 -2.04 -19.91
N THR A 56 -1.44 -2.32 -19.25
CA THR A 56 -2.73 -1.71 -19.58
C THR A 56 -3.47 -1.21 -18.35
N ASN A 57 -4.45 -0.33 -18.56
CA ASN A 57 -5.47 -0.08 -17.54
C ASN A 57 -6.20 -1.37 -17.19
N VAL A 58 -6.68 -1.45 -15.95
CA VAL A 58 -7.52 -2.57 -15.50
C VAL A 58 -8.94 -2.38 -16.05
N ALA A 59 -9.52 -3.43 -16.64
CA ALA A 59 -10.81 -3.33 -17.32
C ALA A 59 -12.03 -3.36 -16.39
N ASP A 60 -11.87 -3.90 -15.17
CA ASP A 60 -12.93 -4.00 -14.16
C ASP A 60 -12.39 -3.57 -12.79
N GLU A 61 -12.42 -2.27 -12.52
CA GLU A 61 -11.89 -1.70 -11.27
C GLU A 61 -12.66 -2.19 -10.04
N SER A 62 -13.99 -2.31 -10.16
CA SER A 62 -14.85 -2.77 -9.06
C SER A 62 -14.56 -4.24 -8.72
N GLY A 63 -14.40 -5.07 -9.75
CA GLY A 63 -13.96 -6.45 -9.60
C GLY A 63 -12.57 -6.57 -8.99
N LEU A 64 -11.62 -5.72 -9.40
CA LEU A 64 -10.29 -5.67 -8.79
C LEU A 64 -10.36 -5.29 -7.31
N ILE A 65 -11.08 -4.21 -6.95
CA ILE A 65 -11.25 -3.79 -5.56
C ILE A 65 -11.84 -4.93 -4.72
N THR A 66 -12.85 -5.62 -5.26
CA THR A 66 -13.47 -6.78 -4.58
C THR A 66 -12.44 -7.91 -4.39
N ALA A 67 -11.67 -8.24 -5.43
CA ALA A 67 -10.64 -9.26 -5.37
C ALA A 67 -9.53 -8.89 -4.36
N LEU A 68 -9.21 -7.60 -4.25
CA LEU A 68 -8.25 -7.07 -3.29
C LEU A 68 -8.78 -7.04 -1.83
N GLY A 69 -9.96 -7.60 -1.55
CA GLY A 69 -10.54 -7.66 -0.21
C GLY A 69 -11.47 -6.49 0.13
N GLY A 70 -11.83 -5.67 -0.86
CA GLY A 70 -12.75 -4.54 -0.73
C GLY A 70 -12.08 -3.22 -0.38
N ASN A 71 -12.80 -2.11 -0.61
CA ASN A 71 -12.39 -0.79 -0.12
C ASN A 71 -12.81 -0.64 1.35
N ASN A 72 -11.90 -0.98 2.25
CA ASN A 72 -12.08 -0.97 3.69
C ASN A 72 -11.41 0.26 4.35
N CYS A 73 -11.14 1.29 3.57
CA CYS A 73 -10.51 2.53 4.00
C CYS A 73 -11.55 3.64 4.20
N GLU A 74 -11.27 4.52 5.15
CA GLU A 74 -12.01 5.77 5.35
C GLU A 74 -11.57 6.83 4.34
N THR A 75 -12.38 7.87 4.16
CA THR A 75 -11.97 9.04 3.38
C THR A 75 -10.78 9.72 4.06
N PRO A 76 -9.64 9.92 3.37
CA PRO A 76 -8.44 10.47 4.01
C PRO A 76 -8.64 11.86 4.60
N SER A 77 -8.05 12.07 5.78
CA SER A 77 -7.97 13.37 6.45
C SER A 77 -6.51 13.79 6.55
N LEU A 78 -6.06 14.52 5.52
CA LEU A 78 -4.65 14.74 5.21
C LEU A 78 -4.10 16.04 5.82
N THR A 79 -2.99 15.93 6.56
CA THR A 79 -2.23 17.06 7.10
C THR A 79 -0.78 16.98 6.67
N ASN A 80 -0.25 18.01 6.01
CA ASN A 80 1.18 18.09 5.69
C ASN A 80 1.96 18.43 6.98
N ASN A 81 2.93 17.58 7.32
CA ASN A 81 3.72 17.71 8.55
C ASN A 81 4.90 18.68 8.41
N GLY A 82 5.14 19.24 7.22
CA GLY A 82 6.22 20.20 6.97
C GLY A 82 7.63 19.60 6.95
N ASN A 83 7.74 18.27 7.01
CA ASN A 83 9.00 17.52 7.02
C ASN A 83 9.10 16.51 5.86
N GLY A 84 8.29 16.69 4.80
CA GLY A 84 8.22 15.78 3.66
C GLY A 84 7.31 14.56 3.88
N THR A 85 6.51 14.56 4.95
CA THR A 85 5.46 13.54 5.20
C THR A 85 4.07 14.16 5.29
N VAL A 86 3.05 13.33 5.09
CA VAL A 86 1.64 13.67 5.23
C VAL A 86 0.97 12.69 6.20
N THR A 87 0.29 13.21 7.20
CA THR A 87 -0.52 12.40 8.12
C THR A 87 -1.92 12.22 7.54
N ASP A 88 -2.39 10.98 7.42
CA ASP A 88 -3.80 10.63 7.25
C ASP A 88 -4.36 10.17 8.60
N SER A 89 -5.09 11.06 9.25
CA SER A 89 -5.67 10.81 10.58
C SER A 89 -6.86 9.85 10.55
N ALA A 90 -7.56 9.72 9.42
CA ALA A 90 -8.71 8.83 9.29
C ALA A 90 -8.26 7.36 9.19
N ASN A 91 -7.31 7.08 8.29
CA ASN A 91 -6.80 5.73 8.10
C ASN A 91 -5.63 5.35 9.01
N ARG A 92 -5.18 6.27 9.88
CA ARG A 92 -4.02 6.14 10.77
C ARG A 92 -2.73 5.77 10.02
N PHE A 93 -2.45 6.56 8.98
CA PHE A 93 -1.23 6.41 8.19
C PHE A 93 -0.40 7.69 8.20
N MET A 94 0.90 7.50 7.99
CA MET A 94 1.80 8.54 7.57
C MET A 94 2.37 8.16 6.21
N TRP A 95 2.33 9.09 5.28
CA TRP A 95 2.79 8.93 3.91
C TRP A 95 4.04 9.75 3.67
N THR A 96 4.94 9.27 2.80
CA THR A 96 5.94 10.16 2.20
C THR A 96 5.23 11.07 1.21
N LEU A 97 5.46 12.39 1.32
CA LEU A 97 5.00 13.35 0.30
C LEU A 97 5.92 13.32 -0.92
N CYS A 98 7.19 13.06 -0.66
CA CYS A 98 8.23 12.94 -1.66
C CYS A 98 8.15 11.56 -2.33
N LEU A 99 8.43 11.53 -3.63
CA LEU A 99 8.50 10.31 -4.44
C LEU A 99 9.93 9.99 -4.80
N ILE A 100 10.20 8.71 -5.03
CA ILE A 100 11.49 8.21 -5.47
C ILE A 100 11.35 7.86 -6.95
N ASP A 101 12.25 8.41 -7.77
CA ASP A 101 12.41 8.08 -9.19
C ASP A 101 13.65 7.23 -9.45
N GLY A 102 13.61 6.47 -10.55
CA GLY A 102 14.66 5.54 -10.95
C GLY A 102 15.45 6.01 -12.15
N SER A 103 15.89 7.28 -12.23
CA SER A 103 16.44 7.82 -13.50
C SER A 103 17.96 8.05 -13.56
N SER A 104 18.71 8.12 -12.46
CA SER A 104 20.19 7.98 -12.45
C SER A 104 20.78 8.09 -11.04
N SER A 105 21.80 7.28 -10.74
CA SER A 105 22.44 7.18 -9.43
C SER A 105 23.23 8.43 -9.02
N PRO A 106 23.27 8.78 -7.71
CA PRO A 106 22.42 8.23 -6.65
C PRO A 106 20.99 8.73 -6.83
N SER A 107 20.01 7.84 -6.62
CA SER A 107 18.58 8.09 -6.80
C SER A 107 18.21 9.43 -6.18
N LYS A 108 17.65 10.32 -7.00
CA LYS A 108 17.22 11.61 -6.49
C LYS A 108 15.74 11.45 -6.15
N PRO A 109 15.34 11.77 -4.91
CA PRO A 109 13.93 11.98 -4.64
C PRO A 109 13.43 13.03 -5.63
N HIS A 110 12.32 12.75 -6.32
CA HIS A 110 11.70 13.77 -7.15
C HIS A 110 11.28 14.90 -6.22
N THR A 111 12.02 16.01 -6.29
CA THR A 111 11.81 17.19 -5.46
C THR A 111 10.69 18.02 -6.06
N TYR A 112 9.54 17.97 -5.42
CA TYR A 112 8.34 18.76 -5.71
C TYR A 112 8.25 19.88 -4.65
N ALA A 113 8.76 21.09 -4.96
CA ALA A 113 8.96 22.33 -4.17
C ALA A 113 9.34 22.25 -2.68
N ASN A 114 9.41 21.08 -2.07
CA ASN A 114 9.57 20.88 -0.65
C ASN A 114 11.05 20.68 -0.34
N PRO A 115 11.67 21.55 0.47
CA PRO A 115 13.09 21.45 0.79
C PRO A 115 13.45 20.16 1.54
N ASN A 116 12.46 19.45 2.11
CA ASN A 116 12.68 18.27 2.92
C ASN A 116 12.76 16.96 2.13
N CYS A 117 12.53 16.98 0.82
CA CYS A 117 12.66 15.76 0.01
C CYS A 117 14.11 15.30 -0.13
N GLY A 118 15.11 16.17 0.04
CA GLY A 118 16.53 15.82 -0.12
C GLY A 118 17.06 14.75 0.85
N ALA A 119 16.36 14.46 1.94
CA ALA A 119 16.70 13.40 2.89
C ALA A 119 16.11 12.01 2.53
N LEU A 120 15.23 11.95 1.54
CA LEU A 120 14.65 10.70 1.05
C LEU A 120 15.58 10.07 0.00
N ALA A 121 16.43 9.12 0.41
CA ALA A 121 17.35 8.44 -0.50
C ALA A 121 16.93 6.97 -0.70
N GLY A 122 16.79 6.53 -1.95
CA GLY A 122 16.62 5.13 -2.36
C GLY A 122 17.90 4.59 -3.01
N ALA A 123 18.09 3.26 -3.00
CA ALA A 123 19.36 2.63 -3.39
C ALA A 123 19.38 1.95 -4.77
N ASP A 124 18.48 2.29 -5.71
CA ASP A 124 18.35 1.57 -6.98
C ASP A 124 18.21 2.48 -8.21
N ALA A 125 18.87 2.08 -9.31
CA ALA A 125 18.94 2.82 -10.58
C ALA A 125 17.71 2.65 -11.48
N SER A 126 16.86 1.68 -11.17
CA SER A 126 15.59 1.36 -11.81
C SER A 126 14.96 0.27 -10.94
N TYR A 127 13.68 0.36 -10.60
CA TYR A 127 13.04 -0.59 -9.70
C TYR A 127 11.85 -1.28 -10.34
N ASN A 128 11.82 -2.60 -10.18
CA ASN A 128 10.63 -3.42 -10.29
C ASN A 128 9.85 -3.43 -8.95
N GLN A 129 8.78 -4.22 -8.85
CA GLN A 129 7.93 -4.21 -7.65
C GLN A 129 8.70 -4.63 -6.38
N ALA A 130 9.50 -5.69 -6.45
CA ALA A 130 10.26 -6.18 -5.30
C ALA A 130 11.31 -5.16 -4.83
N GLN A 131 11.93 -4.42 -5.75
CA GLN A 131 12.83 -3.32 -5.41
C GLN A 131 12.08 -2.14 -4.79
N ALA A 132 10.86 -1.82 -5.26
CA ALA A 132 10.01 -0.80 -4.63
C ALA A 132 9.65 -1.17 -3.17
N GLU A 133 9.34 -2.45 -2.90
CA GLU A 133 9.13 -2.95 -1.54
C GLU A 133 10.39 -2.80 -0.68
N SER A 134 11.55 -3.19 -1.23
CA SER A 134 12.84 -3.05 -0.55
C SER A 134 13.21 -1.60 -0.25
N ILE A 135 12.93 -0.67 -1.18
CA ILE A 135 13.16 0.77 -0.99
C ILE A 135 12.38 1.26 0.22
N CYS A 136 11.07 0.95 0.31
CA CYS A 136 10.28 1.38 1.46
C CYS A 136 10.72 0.67 2.74
N ALA A 137 10.96 -0.64 2.71
CA ALA A 137 11.35 -1.41 3.89
C ALA A 137 12.68 -0.96 4.52
N ASN A 138 13.59 -0.41 3.71
CA ASN A 138 14.90 0.08 4.16
C ASN A 138 14.95 1.61 4.36
N LEU A 139 13.82 2.30 4.15
CA LEU A 139 13.78 3.76 4.23
C LEU A 139 13.91 4.22 5.69
N SER A 140 14.83 5.14 5.95
CA SER A 140 14.92 5.90 7.20
C SER A 140 14.62 7.37 6.93
N PHE A 141 13.39 7.80 7.21
CA PHE A 141 12.91 9.14 6.83
C PHE A 141 11.98 9.73 7.88
N ALA A 142 12.10 11.04 8.12
CA ALA A 142 11.33 11.80 9.10
C ALA A 142 11.32 11.17 10.51
N GLY A 143 12.42 10.52 10.90
CA GLY A 143 12.57 9.85 12.21
C GLY A 143 11.90 8.47 12.30
N ARG A 144 11.50 7.87 11.18
CA ARG A 144 10.86 6.54 11.13
C ARG A 144 11.61 5.57 10.21
N THR A 145 11.51 4.29 10.52
CA THR A 145 12.16 3.17 9.78
C THR A 145 11.21 2.01 9.46
N ASP A 146 9.92 2.16 9.75
CA ASP A 146 8.86 1.17 9.56
C ASP A 146 8.01 1.50 8.31
N TRP A 147 8.65 2.10 7.31
CA TRP A 147 8.03 2.40 6.04
C TRP A 147 7.80 1.10 5.24
N ILE A 148 6.68 1.04 4.54
CA ILE A 148 6.30 -0.07 3.67
C ILE A 148 5.75 0.47 2.35
N LEU A 149 5.82 -0.34 1.31
CA LEU A 149 5.14 -0.03 0.05
C LEU A 149 3.63 -0.21 0.28
N PRO A 150 2.80 0.82 0.01
CA PRO A 150 1.35 0.71 0.22
C PRO A 150 0.77 -0.38 -0.67
N ASP A 151 -0.30 -1.01 -0.22
CA ASP A 151 -1.13 -1.82 -1.11
C ASP A 151 -1.99 -0.93 -2.03
N ALA A 152 -2.52 -1.51 -3.10
CA ALA A 152 -3.26 -0.76 -4.12
C ALA A 152 -4.52 -0.07 -3.56
N ILE A 153 -5.15 -0.63 -2.52
CA ILE A 153 -6.34 -0.03 -1.90
C ILE A 153 -5.92 1.18 -1.07
N GLN A 154 -4.86 1.05 -0.26
CA GLN A 154 -4.31 2.14 0.53
C GLN A 154 -3.90 3.31 -0.37
N SER A 155 -3.12 3.06 -1.43
CA SER A 155 -2.69 4.12 -2.35
C SER A 155 -3.87 4.76 -3.08
N ASN A 156 -4.86 3.97 -3.51
CA ASN A 156 -6.04 4.49 -4.19
C ASN A 156 -6.88 5.46 -3.33
N THR A 157 -6.79 5.38 -1.99
CA THR A 157 -7.46 6.37 -1.12
C THR A 157 -7.04 7.81 -1.41
N LEU A 158 -5.82 8.02 -1.92
CA LEU A 158 -5.27 9.34 -2.23
C LEU A 158 -5.70 9.88 -3.60
N ARG A 159 -6.44 9.10 -4.40
CA ARG A 159 -6.87 9.50 -5.75
C ARG A 159 -8.07 10.45 -5.72
N SER A 160 -8.08 11.41 -6.64
CA SER A 160 -9.24 12.25 -6.96
C SER A 160 -9.80 11.92 -8.35
N GLY A 161 -11.12 12.01 -8.52
CA GLY A 161 -11.79 11.83 -9.82
C GLY A 161 -11.60 13.01 -10.80
N SER A 162 -11.02 14.12 -10.35
CA SER A 162 -10.79 15.33 -11.14
C SER A 162 -9.38 15.87 -10.95
N SER A 163 -8.87 16.58 -11.96
CA SER A 163 -7.57 17.26 -11.92
C SER A 163 -7.42 18.06 -10.62
N PRO A 164 -6.35 17.87 -9.84
CA PRO A 164 -5.08 17.24 -10.22
C PRO A 164 -5.06 15.70 -10.19
N TYR A 165 -6.16 15.01 -9.91
CA TYR A 165 -6.28 13.55 -9.78
C TYR A 165 -5.63 12.94 -8.54
N ALA A 166 -5.18 13.78 -7.60
CA ALA A 166 -4.78 13.39 -6.25
C ALA A 166 -5.43 14.30 -5.20
N LEU A 167 -5.60 13.79 -3.99
CA LEU A 167 -6.27 14.51 -2.90
C LEU A 167 -5.33 15.47 -2.16
N GLY A 168 -5.90 16.61 -1.76
CA GLY A 168 -5.33 17.54 -0.80
C GLY A 168 -3.90 17.96 -1.12
N VAL A 169 -3.00 17.70 -0.18
CA VAL A 169 -1.61 18.15 -0.25
C VAL A 169 -0.81 17.46 -1.36
N PHE A 170 -1.17 16.24 -1.76
CA PHE A 170 -0.50 15.53 -2.85
C PHE A 170 -0.77 16.15 -4.22
N GLY A 171 -1.93 16.79 -4.39
CA GLY A 171 -2.31 17.52 -5.59
C GLY A 171 -1.92 19.00 -5.58
N THR A 172 -1.35 19.53 -4.49
CA THR A 172 -1.01 20.97 -4.38
C THR A 172 0.45 21.24 -4.07
N ALA A 173 1.18 20.31 -3.44
CA ALA A 173 2.63 20.38 -3.26
C ALA A 173 3.34 19.91 -4.54
N ASP A 174 3.30 20.75 -5.58
CA ASP A 174 3.78 20.50 -6.95
C ASP A 174 3.34 19.15 -7.53
N ASN A 175 2.07 18.78 -7.34
CA ASN A 175 1.50 17.63 -8.04
C ASN A 175 2.33 16.34 -7.93
N SER A 176 2.94 16.06 -6.77
CA SER A 176 3.76 14.87 -6.53
C SER A 176 3.21 13.59 -7.18
N LEU A 177 2.02 13.14 -6.77
CA LEU A 177 1.37 11.95 -7.33
C LEU A 177 0.86 12.13 -8.77
N PRO A 178 0.22 13.26 -9.13
CA PRO A 178 -0.18 13.47 -10.53
C PRO A 178 0.96 13.48 -11.54
N ASP A 179 2.11 14.05 -11.18
CA ASP A 179 3.32 14.09 -12.01
C ASP A 179 3.95 12.70 -12.13
N ALA A 180 3.88 11.90 -11.07
CA ALA A 180 4.26 10.48 -11.13
C ALA A 180 3.42 9.70 -12.13
N GLN A 181 2.13 10.06 -12.26
CA GLN A 181 1.05 9.36 -12.99
C GLN A 181 0.78 7.94 -12.53
N LEU A 182 1.80 7.11 -12.33
CA LEU A 182 1.74 5.73 -11.87
C LEU A 182 2.63 5.56 -10.65
N THR A 183 2.11 4.87 -9.65
CA THR A 183 2.88 4.51 -8.45
C THR A 183 2.81 3.03 -8.20
N TRP A 184 3.94 2.46 -7.78
CA TRP A 184 3.98 1.06 -7.37
C TRP A 184 3.12 0.84 -6.13
N SER A 185 2.47 -0.30 -6.07
CA SER A 185 1.89 -0.85 -4.85
C SER A 185 2.46 -2.24 -4.58
N SER A 186 2.28 -2.76 -3.37
CA SER A 186 2.62 -4.16 -3.03
C SER A 186 1.60 -5.17 -3.54
N SER A 187 0.46 -4.72 -4.07
CA SER A 187 -0.57 -5.61 -4.62
C SER A 187 -0.18 -6.11 -6.00
N TYR A 188 -0.37 -7.41 -6.23
CA TYR A 188 -0.22 -8.00 -7.55
C TYR A 188 -1.23 -9.13 -7.75
N VAL A 189 -1.52 -9.39 -9.02
CA VAL A 189 -2.46 -10.43 -9.44
C VAL A 189 -1.76 -11.49 -10.27
N THR A 190 -2.34 -12.68 -10.32
CA THR A 190 -1.89 -13.71 -11.26
C THR A 190 -2.41 -13.39 -12.66
N GLY A 191 -1.51 -12.97 -13.55
CA GLY A 191 -1.83 -12.78 -14.96
C GLY A 191 -1.70 -14.08 -15.76
N THR A 192 -2.13 -14.04 -17.03
CA THR A 192 -2.12 -15.21 -17.92
C THR A 192 -0.71 -15.75 -18.22
N ILE A 193 0.29 -14.86 -18.26
CA ILE A 193 1.68 -15.18 -18.66
C ILE A 193 2.66 -14.92 -17.50
N SER A 194 2.39 -13.91 -16.68
CA SER A 194 3.24 -13.53 -15.55
C SER A 194 2.40 -12.84 -14.47
N ASN A 195 2.96 -12.70 -13.27
CA ASN A 195 2.34 -11.88 -12.24
C ASN A 195 2.34 -10.41 -12.68
N LEU A 196 1.24 -9.72 -12.41
CA LEU A 196 1.04 -8.33 -12.77
C LEU A 196 0.92 -7.49 -11.50
N ALA A 197 1.83 -6.54 -11.33
CA ALA A 197 1.71 -5.49 -10.32
C ALA A 197 0.50 -4.63 -10.61
N ILE A 198 -0.16 -4.19 -9.55
CA ILE A 198 -1.22 -3.19 -9.62
C ILE A 198 -0.62 -1.85 -9.23
N PHE A 199 -0.79 -0.87 -10.10
CA PHE A 199 -0.36 0.50 -9.87
C PHE A 199 -1.58 1.35 -9.57
N SER A 200 -1.46 2.25 -8.60
CA SER A 200 -2.40 3.36 -8.51
C SER A 200 -2.02 4.41 -9.53
N ARG A 201 -3.02 4.86 -10.28
CA ARG A 201 -2.91 5.86 -11.32
C ARG A 201 -3.47 7.19 -10.82
N TYR A 202 -2.77 8.29 -11.08
CA TYR A 202 -3.13 9.66 -10.71
C TYR A 202 -3.24 10.54 -11.96
N ALA A 203 -3.97 10.02 -12.96
CA ALA A 203 -4.28 10.73 -14.20
C ALA A 203 -5.74 10.49 -14.60
N ASN A 204 -6.19 11.17 -15.67
CA ASN A 204 -7.54 11.00 -16.22
C ASN A 204 -7.79 9.55 -16.68
N GLY A 205 -8.97 8.98 -16.36
CA GLY A 205 -9.39 7.63 -16.71
C GLY A 205 -9.40 6.67 -15.52
N GLU A 206 -9.13 5.39 -15.77
CA GLU A 206 -9.07 4.34 -14.75
C GLU A 206 -8.04 4.69 -13.64
N ALA A 207 -8.43 4.39 -12.41
CA ALA A 207 -7.66 4.44 -11.17
C ALA A 207 -6.57 3.38 -11.08
N PHE A 208 -6.73 2.24 -11.75
CA PHE A 208 -5.74 1.17 -11.72
C PHE A 208 -5.12 0.86 -13.08
N TYR A 209 -3.81 0.63 -13.05
CA TYR A 209 -3.02 0.15 -14.17
C TYR A 209 -2.32 -1.14 -13.76
N SER A 210 -2.10 -2.06 -14.69
CA SER A 210 -1.40 -3.31 -14.45
C SER A 210 -0.16 -3.43 -15.34
N GLY A 211 0.91 -4.00 -14.81
CA GLY A 211 2.17 -4.20 -15.50
C GLY A 211 2.98 -5.34 -14.89
N ASN A 212 3.90 -5.92 -15.64
CA ASN A 212 4.73 -7.01 -15.17
C ASN A 212 5.51 -6.65 -13.89
N VAL A 213 5.41 -7.49 -12.86
CA VAL A 213 6.10 -7.27 -11.56
C VAL A 213 7.62 -7.14 -11.66
N ASN A 214 8.22 -7.63 -12.75
CA ASN A 214 9.67 -7.63 -12.98
C ASN A 214 10.15 -6.50 -13.91
N THR A 215 9.25 -5.76 -14.55
CA THR A 215 9.64 -4.69 -15.45
C THR A 215 10.01 -3.45 -14.65
N ASN A 216 11.22 -2.96 -14.88
CA ASN A 216 11.72 -1.80 -14.16
C ASN A 216 11.06 -0.51 -14.66
N SER A 217 11.01 0.51 -13.78
CA SER A 217 10.69 1.90 -14.13
C SER A 217 9.29 2.11 -14.75
N GLN A 218 8.29 1.31 -14.33
CA GLN A 218 6.89 1.47 -14.77
C GLN A 218 6.09 2.47 -13.93
N GLY A 219 6.59 2.86 -12.76
CA GLY A 219 5.96 3.83 -11.86
C GLY A 219 6.97 4.42 -10.89
N LEU A 220 6.52 5.36 -10.05
CA LEU A 220 7.31 5.92 -8.96
C LEU A 220 7.02 5.22 -7.63
N VAL A 221 7.92 5.38 -6.66
CA VAL A 221 7.74 4.83 -5.31
C VAL A 221 7.40 5.95 -4.34
N PHE A 222 6.38 5.70 -3.52
CA PHE A 222 6.11 6.41 -2.29
C PHE A 222 5.77 5.38 -1.22
N CYS A 223 6.02 5.74 0.03
CA CYS A 223 5.92 4.79 1.13
C CYS A 223 4.86 5.25 2.12
N VAL A 224 4.29 4.27 2.81
CA VAL A 224 3.34 4.47 3.90
C VAL A 224 3.87 3.83 5.16
N ALA A 225 3.47 4.35 6.31
CA ALA A 225 3.74 3.73 7.58
C ALA A 225 2.52 3.89 8.50
N LYS A 226 2.32 2.92 9.40
CA LYS A 226 1.15 2.91 10.30
C LYS A 226 1.41 3.80 11.52
N LEU A 227 0.37 4.52 11.95
CA LEU A 227 0.36 5.35 13.17
C LEU A 227 -0.29 4.63 14.36
#